data_AF-A0A078M3P8-F1
#
_entry.id   AF-A0A078M3P8-F1
#
_cell.length_a   1.000
_cell.length_b   1.000
_cell.length_c   1.000
_cell.angle_alpha   90.00
_cell.angle_beta   90.00
_cell.angle_gamma   90.00
#
_symmetry.space_group_name_H-M   'P 1'
#
loop_
_entity.id
_entity.type
_entity.pdbx_description
1 polymer ?
#
loop_
_entity_poly.entity_id
_entity_poly.type
_entity_poly.pdbx_seq_one_letter_code
_entity_poly.pdbx_strand_id
1 'polypeptide(L)'
;MDLSTITAILALFLIAMVIFMLLTRNKEPKQPIDIASAYPHVEELVRQAFIAGTNEVKIVKMVREQTGAGLLDAKLYVDKVKETL
;
A
#
# COMPACT_ATOMS: atom_id res chain seq x y z
N MET A 1 21.90 -22.01 37.64
CA MET A 1 21.26 -20.77 37.14
C MET A 1 20.47 -20.21 38.29
N ASP A 2 20.79 -19.01 38.73
CA ASP A 2 20.16 -18.40 39.90
C ASP A 2 18.74 -17.93 39.56
N LEU A 3 17.82 -17.97 40.51
CA LEU A 3 16.43 -17.56 40.31
C LEU A 3 16.33 -16.15 39.71
N SER A 4 17.23 -15.25 40.11
CA SER A 4 17.34 -13.88 39.62
C SER A 4 17.73 -13.80 38.13
N THR A 5 18.58 -14.71 37.64
CA THR A 5 18.98 -14.71 36.23
C THR A 5 17.85 -15.25 35.36
N ILE A 6 17.11 -16.24 35.85
CA ILE A 6 15.92 -16.78 35.17
C ILE A 6 14.85 -15.68 35.03
N THR A 7 14.57 -14.91 36.09
CA THR A 7 13.58 -13.82 36.03
C THR A 7 13.99 -12.70 35.06
N ALA A 8 15.27 -12.36 34.99
CA ALA A 8 15.77 -11.31 34.10
C ALA A 8 15.63 -11.71 32.62
N ILE A 9 15.94 -12.96 32.28
CA ILE A 9 15.81 -13.48 30.90
C ILE A 9 14.34 -13.49 30.46
N LEU A 10 13.44 -13.93 31.35
CA LEU A 10 12.00 -13.98 31.08
C LEU A 10 11.42 -12.57 30.83
N ALA A 11 11.82 -11.58 31.64
CA ALA A 11 11.42 -10.20 31.45
C ALA A 11 11.91 -9.63 30.11
N LEU A 12 13.17 -9.90 29.75
CA LEU A 12 13.75 -9.44 28.49
C LEU A 12 13.06 -10.07 27.27
N PHE A 13 12.71 -11.35 27.35
CA PHE A 13 11.94 -12.04 26.32
C PHE A 13 10.53 -11.45 26.15
N LEU A 14 9.84 -11.15 27.24
CA LEU A 14 8.50 -10.53 27.21
C LEU A 14 8.56 -9.13 26.58
N ILE A 15 9.57 -8.33 26.92
CA ILE A 15 9.77 -7.00 26.34
C ILE A 15 10.06 -7.12 24.84
N ALA A 16 10.96 -8.02 24.44
CA ALA A 16 11.27 -8.26 23.04
C ALA A 16 10.05 -8.74 22.23
N MET A 17 9.22 -9.62 22.82
CA MET A 17 7.98 -10.10 22.21
C MET A 17 6.98 -8.96 22.00
N VAL A 18 6.80 -8.07 22.99
CA VAL A 18 5.92 -6.90 22.86
C VAL A 18 6.43 -5.96 21.78
N ILE A 19 7.73 -5.65 21.76
CA ILE A 19 8.34 -4.81 20.73
C ILE A 19 8.13 -5.44 19.35
N PHE A 20 8.40 -6.74 19.20
CA PHE A 20 8.18 -7.47 17.96
C PHE A 20 6.70 -7.44 17.51
N MET A 21 5.76 -7.63 18.44
CA MET A 21 4.33 -7.55 18.16
C MET A 21 3.89 -6.14 17.75
N LEU A 22 4.50 -5.10 18.32
CA LEU A 22 4.26 -3.71 17.89
C LEU A 22 4.87 -3.43 16.52
N LEU A 23 6.06 -3.96 16.22
CA LEU A 23 6.74 -3.78 14.93
C LEU A 23 6.07 -4.56 13.79
N THR A 24 5.45 -5.70 14.09
CA THR A 24 4.78 -6.56 13.09
C THR A 24 3.32 -6.18 12.82
N ARG A 25 2.72 -5.30 13.63
CA ARG A 25 1.30 -4.92 13.53
C ARG A 25 0.91 -4.05 12.34
N ASN A 26 1.85 -3.59 11.52
CA ASN A 26 1.59 -2.54 10.52
C ASN A 26 1.53 -3.02 9.06
N LYS A 27 1.27 -4.30 8.83
CA LYS A 27 1.03 -4.80 7.48
C LYS A 27 -0.26 -5.58 7.45
N GLU A 28 -1.36 -4.87 7.70
CA GLU A 28 -2.63 -5.25 7.09
C GLU A 28 -2.33 -5.53 5.61
N PRO A 29 -2.54 -6.76 5.11
CA PRO A 29 -2.36 -7.05 3.69
C PRO A 29 -3.41 -6.20 2.98
N LYS A 30 -2.97 -5.03 2.49
CA LYS A 30 -3.81 -4.09 1.77
C LYS A 30 -4.39 -4.86 0.60
N GLN A 31 -5.66 -5.24 0.71
CA GLN A 31 -6.32 -5.99 -0.33
C GLN A 31 -6.18 -5.18 -1.62
N PRO A 32 -5.72 -5.79 -2.72
CA PRO A 32 -5.60 -5.08 -3.99
C PRO A 32 -6.95 -4.47 -4.31
N ILE A 33 -7.06 -3.15 -4.27
CA ILE A 33 -8.27 -2.47 -4.69
C ILE A 33 -8.35 -2.71 -6.19
N ASP A 34 -9.36 -3.45 -6.63
CA ASP A 34 -9.64 -3.58 -8.05
C ASP A 34 -10.25 -2.27 -8.56
N ILE A 35 -9.36 -1.32 -8.89
CA ILE A 35 -9.71 0.03 -9.32
C ILE A 35 -10.63 -0.01 -10.55
N ALA A 36 -10.45 -1.02 -11.42
CA ALA A 36 -11.24 -1.16 -12.64
C ALA A 36 -12.73 -1.44 -12.35
N SER A 37 -13.03 -2.35 -11.42
CA SER A 37 -14.41 -2.68 -11.07
C SER A 37 -15.04 -1.67 -10.12
N ALA A 38 -14.27 -1.13 -9.17
CA ALA A 38 -14.77 -0.17 -8.19
C ALA A 38 -15.02 1.23 -8.80
N TYR A 39 -14.22 1.64 -9.78
CA TYR A 39 -14.27 2.99 -10.37
C TYR A 39 -14.21 2.94 -11.90
N PRO A 40 -15.32 2.55 -12.57
CA PRO A 40 -15.34 2.38 -14.03
C PRO A 40 -15.05 3.67 -14.81
N HIS A 41 -15.25 4.84 -14.21
CA HIS A 41 -14.98 6.14 -14.83
C HIS A 41 -13.49 6.54 -14.77
N VAL A 42 -12.67 5.89 -13.94
CA VAL A 42 -11.26 6.26 -13.76
C VAL A 42 -10.42 5.82 -14.96
N GLU A 43 -10.77 4.72 -15.63
CA GLU A 43 -10.06 4.28 -16.83
C GLU A 43 -10.12 5.34 -17.94
N GLU A 44 -11.31 5.86 -18.20
CA GLU A 44 -11.53 6.88 -19.22
C GLU A 44 -10.79 8.18 -18.88
N LEU A 45 -10.78 8.59 -17.61
CA LEU A 45 -9.99 9.74 -17.15
C LEU A 45 -8.48 9.55 -17.38
N VAL A 46 -7.95 8.35 -17.10
CA VAL A 46 -6.55 8.02 -17.34
C VAL A 46 -6.23 8.06 -18.83
N ARG A 47 -7.08 7.47 -19.69
CA ARG A 47 -6.92 7.49 -21.15
C ARG A 47 -6.91 8.92 -21.69
N GLN A 48 -7.88 9.74 -21.29
CA GLN A 48 -7.95 11.15 -21.68
C GLN A 48 -6.71 11.93 -21.23
N ALA A 49 -6.22 11.68 -20.01
CA ALA A 49 -5.03 12.34 -19.50
C ALA A 49 -3.76 11.99 -20.30
N PHE A 50 -3.62 10.72 -20.73
CA PHE A 50 -2.53 10.31 -21.62
C PHE A 50 -2.63 10.96 -22.99
N ILE A 51 -3.81 11.00 -23.61
CA ILE A 51 -4.05 11.67 -24.90
C ILE A 51 -3.72 13.17 -24.82
N ALA A 52 -4.04 13.80 -23.68
CA ALA A 52 -3.72 15.20 -23.41
C ALA A 52 -2.22 15.46 -23.15
N GLY A 53 -1.36 14.42 -23.18
CA GLY A 53 0.07 14.54 -22.92
C GLY A 53 0.40 14.81 -21.45
N THR A 54 -0.51 14.46 -20.53
CA THR A 54 -0.30 14.65 -19.10
C THR A 54 0.83 13.75 -18.61
N ASN A 55 1.69 14.29 -17.74
CA ASN A 55 2.77 13.50 -17.13
C ASN A 55 2.21 12.36 -16.27
N GLU A 56 2.80 11.17 -16.40
CA GLU A 56 2.40 9.95 -15.71
C GLU A 56 2.26 10.13 -14.18
N VAL A 57 3.17 10.86 -13.54
CA VAL A 57 3.13 11.13 -12.09
C VAL A 57 1.86 11.90 -11.71
N LYS A 58 1.41 12.83 -12.54
CA LYS A 58 0.16 13.57 -12.33
C LYS A 58 -1.07 12.65 -12.52
N ILE A 59 -1.02 11.74 -13.50
CA ILE A 59 -2.07 10.75 -13.73
C ILE A 59 -2.19 9.81 -12.52
N VAL A 60 -1.08 9.29 -12.02
CA VAL A 60 -1.06 8.45 -10.81
C VAL A 60 -1.61 9.22 -9.60
N LYS A 61 -1.25 10.50 -9.43
CA LYS A 61 -1.79 11.34 -8.37
C LYS A 61 -3.32 11.50 -8.49
N MET A 62 -3.82 11.76 -9.69
CA MET A 62 -5.26 11.87 -9.96
C MET A 62 -5.99 10.57 -9.59
N VAL A 63 -5.48 9.40 -9.99
CA VAL A 63 -6.07 8.10 -9.64
C VAL A 63 -6.14 7.92 -8.13
N ARG A 64 -5.08 8.30 -7.39
CA ARG A 64 -5.08 8.22 -5.92
C ARG A 64 -6.12 9.13 -5.28
N GLU A 65 -6.31 10.33 -5.81
CA GLU A 65 -7.29 11.29 -5.31
C GLU A 65 -8.73 10.82 -5.55
N GLN A 66 -9.01 10.17 -6.69
CA GLN A 66 -10.35 9.65 -7.02
C GLN A 66 -10.69 8.35 -6.26
N THR A 67 -9.69 7.51 -6.00
CA THR A 67 -9.92 6.12 -5.52
C THR A 67 -9.48 5.89 -4.08
N GLY A 68 -8.67 6.78 -3.50
CA GLY A 68 -8.00 6.55 -2.22
C GLY A 68 -6.92 5.46 -2.26
N ALA A 69 -6.55 4.96 -3.45
CA ALA A 69 -5.62 3.86 -3.60
C ALA A 69 -4.20 4.18 -3.10
N GLY A 70 -3.44 3.12 -2.78
CA GLY A 70 -2.03 3.26 -2.45
C GLY A 70 -1.22 3.76 -3.64
N LEU A 71 -0.01 4.28 -3.38
CA LEU A 71 0.87 4.70 -4.46
C LEU A 71 1.19 3.55 -5.43
N LEU A 72 1.46 2.36 -4.89
CA LEU A 72 1.74 1.16 -5.68
C LEU A 72 0.53 0.78 -6.54
N ASP A 73 -0.65 0.63 -5.92
CA ASP A 73 -1.89 0.22 -6.61
C ASP A 73 -2.25 1.19 -7.73
N ALA A 74 -2.20 2.50 -7.45
CA ALA A 74 -2.48 3.53 -8.44
C ALA A 74 -1.48 3.53 -9.59
N LYS A 75 -0.19 3.30 -9.32
CA LYS A 75 0.82 3.21 -10.38
C LYS A 75 0.61 1.97 -11.24
N LEU A 76 0.44 0.80 -10.63
CA LEU A 76 0.18 -0.45 -11.37
C LEU A 76 -1.06 -0.33 -12.26
N TYR A 77 -2.11 0.33 -11.77
CA TYR A 77 -3.29 0.58 -12.57
C TYR A 77 -3.02 1.50 -13.77
N VAL A 78 -2.34 2.63 -13.56
CA VAL A 78 -1.98 3.55 -14.65
C VAL A 78 -1.08 2.87 -15.68
N ASP A 79 -0.12 2.06 -15.24
CA ASP A 79 0.76 1.29 -16.12
C ASP A 79 -0.03 0.28 -16.96
N LYS A 80 -1.00 -0.43 -16.37
CA LYS A 80 -1.89 -1.35 -17.10
C LYS A 80 -2.72 -0.64 -18.16
N VAL A 81 -3.27 0.54 -17.86
CA VAL A 81 -4.03 1.33 -18.85
C VAL A 81 -3.11 1.80 -19.97
N LYS A 82 -1.88 2.22 -19.65
CA LYS A 82 -0.85 2.63 -20.61
C LYS A 82 -0.43 1.50 -21.56
N GLU A 83 -0.36 0.26 -21.08
CA GLU A 83 -0.11 -0.91 -21.94
C GLU A 83 -1.26 -1.22 -22.90
N THR A 84 -2.47 -0.71 -22.61
CA THR A 84 -3.69 -0.91 -23.41
C THR A 84 -4.05 0.33 -24.27
N LEU A 85 -3.13 1.30 -24.37
CA LEU A 85 -3.25 2.53 -25.18
C LEU A 85 -2.38 2.41 -26.43
#